data_AF-A0A6I8LR06-F1
#
_entry.id   AF-A0A6I8LR06-F1
#
_cell.length_a   1.000
_cell.length_b   1.000
_cell.length_c   1.000
_cell.angle_alpha   90.00
_cell.angle_beta   90.00
_cell.angle_gamma   90.00
#
_symmetry.space_group_name_H-M   'P 1'
#
loop_
_entity.id
_entity.type
_entity.pdbx_description
1 polymer ?
#
loop_
_entity_poly.entity_id
_entity_poly.type
_entity_poly.pdbx_seq_one_letter_code
_entity_poly.pdbx_strand_id
1 'polypeptide(L)'
;MGDTSTRVVPLSGARRWTWVVVAIALAFAGWHVYGITVAPERPFFWIGVALDLLVAVVAWLLGRAWPPVARFGSDAVALDREKIPYPTITEVRRGAVSAKPFWLAFWLPTSLLGGLIVALRPSGDFDREVVELGTDRGRRVRTRWRDHRTAETFLAALHDKRPDLEVRYGVDSGTYARDHSPRLGVGGGFLAFGLGLWLFFGAWFGLQLLDRSLDRGPFAPGPTSAAITQLTTGLSGFAPLPGVARDFTEWPCDRANDLILGPDPGAADLHLKLEGRTPQAGDVEARLRRAAGMDPGEYLERLGPDDIDFEVDIPEDGDLYIEFSTGCVTDDAVPSLRDDFTKLAAALGVR
;
A
#
# COMPACT_ATOMS: atom_id res chain seq x y z
N MET A 1 31.59 -46.52 -18.72
CA MET A 1 30.36 -45.79 -19.11
C MET A 1 30.32 -44.53 -18.27
N GLY A 2 30.60 -43.37 -18.85
CA GLY A 2 30.60 -42.11 -18.11
C GLY A 2 29.17 -41.70 -17.81
N ASP A 3 28.86 -41.50 -16.53
CA ASP A 3 27.57 -41.01 -16.06
C ASP A 3 27.34 -39.61 -16.66
N THR A 4 26.46 -39.53 -17.65
CA THR A 4 26.05 -38.31 -18.35
C THR A 4 24.96 -37.55 -17.60
N SER A 5 24.59 -38.00 -16.39
CA SER A 5 23.57 -37.32 -15.61
C SER A 5 24.10 -35.97 -15.09
N THR A 6 23.39 -34.90 -15.43
CA THR A 6 23.65 -33.57 -14.88
C THR A 6 23.14 -33.56 -13.44
N ARG A 7 24.05 -33.54 -12.46
CA ARG A 7 23.67 -33.46 -11.03
C ARG A 7 23.31 -32.01 -10.68
N VAL A 8 22.18 -31.81 -10.00
CA VAL A 8 21.70 -30.48 -9.59
C VAL A 8 21.74 -30.39 -8.07
N VAL A 9 22.42 -29.36 -7.56
CA VAL A 9 22.54 -29.10 -6.12
C VAL A 9 21.88 -27.76 -5.79
N PRO A 10 20.89 -27.69 -4.87
CA PRO A 10 20.28 -26.43 -4.49
C PRO A 10 21.30 -25.53 -3.76
N LEU A 11 21.26 -24.23 -4.08
CA LEU A 11 22.11 -23.23 -3.44
C LEU A 11 21.33 -22.38 -2.44
N SER A 12 20.20 -21.83 -2.86
CA SER A 12 19.40 -20.94 -2.01
C SER A 12 17.94 -20.81 -2.45
N GLY A 13 17.05 -20.76 -1.47
CA GLY A 13 15.65 -20.36 -1.67
C GLY A 13 15.44 -18.84 -1.81
N ALA A 14 16.48 -18.02 -1.63
CA ALA A 14 16.36 -16.55 -1.62
C ALA A 14 15.84 -15.98 -2.95
N ARG A 15 16.16 -16.62 -4.08
CA ARG A 15 15.58 -16.25 -5.38
C ARG A 15 14.06 -16.42 -5.37
N ARG A 16 13.51 -17.48 -4.77
CA ARG A 16 12.05 -17.65 -4.68
C ARG A 16 11.43 -16.56 -3.80
N TRP A 17 12.04 -16.27 -2.64
CA TRP A 17 11.54 -15.23 -1.73
C TRP A 17 11.56 -13.83 -2.33
N THR A 18 12.58 -13.48 -3.11
CA THR A 18 12.60 -12.20 -3.84
C THR A 18 11.45 -12.07 -4.83
N TRP A 19 11.10 -13.13 -5.56
CA TRP A 19 9.90 -13.11 -6.42
C TRP A 19 8.59 -12.98 -5.63
N VAL A 20 8.52 -13.57 -4.43
CA VAL A 20 7.39 -13.35 -3.52
C VAL A 20 7.30 -11.88 -3.10
N VAL A 21 8.43 -11.26 -2.73
CA VAL A 21 8.49 -9.82 -2.41
C VAL A 21 8.07 -8.97 -3.60
N VAL A 22 8.49 -9.29 -4.82
CA VAL A 22 8.02 -8.60 -6.04
C VAL A 22 6.50 -8.66 -6.15
N ALA A 23 5.91 -9.85 -6.03
CA ALA A 23 4.46 -10.02 -6.14
C ALA A 23 3.70 -9.23 -5.06
N ILE A 24 4.17 -9.28 -3.81
CA ILE A 24 3.60 -8.52 -2.69
C ILE A 24 3.70 -7.02 -2.94
N ALA A 25 4.86 -6.53 -3.39
CA ALA A 25 5.06 -5.12 -3.66
C ALA A 25 4.19 -4.61 -4.81
N LEU A 26 4.02 -5.40 -5.88
CA LEU A 26 3.09 -5.04 -6.96
C LEU A 26 1.63 -5.04 -6.50
N ALA A 27 1.24 -5.94 -5.60
CA ALA A 27 -0.09 -5.94 -5.00
C ALA A 27 -0.33 -4.66 -4.18
N PHE A 28 0.64 -4.25 -3.36
CA PHE A 28 0.56 -2.96 -2.64
C PHE A 28 0.52 -1.77 -3.59
N ALA A 29 1.32 -1.76 -4.66
CA ALA A 29 1.28 -0.69 -5.64
C ALA A 29 -0.13 -0.55 -6.25
N GLY A 30 -0.77 -1.66 -6.64
CA GLY A 30 -2.14 -1.64 -7.13
C GLY A 30 -3.14 -1.12 -6.09
N TRP A 31 -2.95 -1.52 -4.83
CA TRP A 31 -3.79 -1.10 -3.72
C TRP A 31 -3.66 0.40 -3.41
N HIS A 32 -2.44 0.95 -3.40
CA HIS A 32 -2.22 2.38 -3.21
C HIS A 32 -2.60 3.21 -4.45
N VAL A 33 -2.52 2.65 -5.67
CA VAL A 33 -3.09 3.29 -6.86
C VAL A 33 -4.60 3.46 -6.73
N TYR A 34 -5.31 2.46 -6.21
CA TYR A 34 -6.72 2.62 -5.87
C TYR A 34 -6.93 3.78 -4.86
N GLY A 35 -6.06 3.89 -3.84
CA GLY A 35 -6.03 5.04 -2.92
C GLY A 35 -5.96 6.40 -3.62
N ILE A 36 -5.14 6.54 -4.65
CA ILE A 36 -5.05 7.78 -5.46
C ILE A 36 -6.39 8.10 -6.14
N THR A 37 -7.11 7.09 -6.63
CA THR A 37 -8.39 7.32 -7.34
C THR A 37 -9.51 7.77 -6.41
N VAL A 38 -9.44 7.43 -5.13
CA VAL A 38 -10.46 7.78 -4.14
C VAL A 38 -10.10 9.01 -3.31
N ALA A 39 -8.81 9.32 -3.16
CA ALA A 39 -8.31 10.47 -2.41
C ALA A 39 -7.13 11.14 -3.18
N PRO A 40 -7.41 11.77 -4.34
CA PRO A 40 -6.40 12.27 -5.26
C PRO A 40 -5.55 13.43 -4.71
N GLU A 41 -6.08 14.16 -3.73
CA GLU A 41 -5.42 15.28 -3.06
C GLU A 41 -4.32 14.83 -2.10
N ARG A 42 -4.23 13.53 -1.79
CA ARG A 42 -3.33 12.98 -0.79
C ARG A 42 -1.99 12.52 -1.40
N PRO A 43 -0.87 13.21 -1.12
CA PRO A 43 0.41 12.92 -1.78
C PRO A 43 1.08 11.62 -1.31
N PHE A 44 0.75 11.12 -0.11
CA PHE A 44 1.40 9.93 0.43
C PHE A 44 1.02 8.65 -0.31
N PHE A 45 -0.13 8.57 -0.99
CA PHE A 45 -0.46 7.42 -1.84
C PHE A 45 0.49 7.33 -3.05
N TRP A 46 0.80 8.46 -3.69
CA TRP A 46 1.80 8.52 -4.76
C TRP A 46 3.19 8.10 -4.26
N ILE A 47 3.58 8.55 -3.07
CA ILE A 47 4.84 8.16 -2.44
C ILE A 47 4.83 6.65 -2.15
N GLY A 48 3.74 6.11 -1.61
CA GLY A 48 3.55 4.68 -1.36
C GLY A 48 3.73 3.85 -2.62
N VAL A 49 3.02 4.19 -3.71
CA VAL A 49 3.16 3.53 -5.03
C VAL A 49 4.60 3.56 -5.52
N ALA A 50 5.28 4.71 -5.43
CA ALA A 50 6.68 4.82 -5.86
C ALA A 50 7.61 3.92 -5.03
N LEU A 51 7.41 3.85 -3.71
CA LEU A 51 8.18 2.98 -2.82
C LEU A 51 7.91 1.50 -3.11
N ASP A 52 6.66 1.11 -3.35
CA ASP A 52 6.28 -0.26 -3.70
C ASP A 52 6.96 -0.70 -5.00
N LEU A 53 6.92 0.14 -6.03
CA LEU A 53 7.59 -0.13 -7.30
C LEU A 53 9.10 -0.21 -7.14
N LEU A 54 9.70 0.65 -6.31
CA LEU A 54 11.12 0.60 -5.99
C LEU A 54 11.49 -0.72 -5.31
N VAL A 55 10.71 -1.16 -4.32
CA VAL A 55 10.89 -2.47 -3.65
C VAL A 55 10.78 -3.61 -4.65
N ALA A 56 9.78 -3.58 -5.54
CA ALA A 56 9.63 -4.58 -6.59
C ALA A 56 10.85 -4.63 -7.52
N VAL A 57 11.34 -3.47 -7.99
CA VAL A 57 12.52 -3.40 -8.86
C VAL A 57 13.77 -3.93 -8.16
N VAL A 58 14.03 -3.50 -6.91
CA VAL A 58 15.19 -3.95 -6.14
C VAL A 58 15.11 -5.45 -5.89
N ALA A 59 13.96 -5.98 -5.46
CA ALA A 59 13.76 -7.40 -5.24
C ALA A 59 13.93 -8.21 -6.53
N TRP A 60 13.42 -7.70 -7.66
CA TRP A 60 13.59 -8.32 -8.98
C TRP A 60 15.07 -8.38 -9.41
N LEU A 61 15.81 -7.29 -9.24
CA LEU A 61 17.25 -7.24 -9.54
C LEU A 61 18.02 -8.25 -8.67
N LEU A 62 17.73 -8.30 -7.36
CA LEU A 62 18.34 -9.27 -6.44
C LEU A 62 17.98 -10.70 -6.80
N GLY A 63 16.72 -10.98 -7.14
CA GLY A 63 16.24 -12.29 -7.57
C GLY A 63 16.88 -12.77 -8.87
N ARG A 64 17.27 -11.86 -9.77
CA ARG A 64 18.05 -12.18 -10.97
C ARG A 64 19.52 -12.42 -10.70
N ALA A 65 20.09 -11.80 -9.68
CA ALA A 65 21.50 -11.93 -9.35
C ALA A 65 21.86 -13.27 -8.68
N TRP A 66 20.90 -13.91 -8.00
CA TRP A 66 21.18 -15.10 -7.19
C TRP A 66 20.85 -16.43 -7.90
N PRO A 67 21.83 -17.33 -8.12
CA PRO A 67 21.56 -18.66 -8.64
C PRO A 67 20.73 -19.50 -7.65
N PRO A 68 19.65 -20.16 -8.11
CA PRO A 68 18.87 -21.05 -7.24
C PRO A 68 19.56 -22.40 -7.03
N VAL A 69 20.36 -22.84 -8.01
CA VAL A 69 21.00 -24.16 -8.05
C VAL A 69 22.38 -24.08 -8.71
N ALA A 70 23.26 -25.01 -8.34
CA ALA A 70 24.46 -25.37 -9.07
C ALA A 70 24.18 -26.59 -9.95
N ARG A 71 24.62 -26.56 -11.21
CA ARG A 71 24.50 -27.71 -12.13
C ARG A 71 25.88 -28.25 -12.44
N PHE A 72 26.12 -29.51 -12.14
CA PHE A 72 27.36 -30.21 -12.41
C PHE A 72 27.22 -30.97 -13.74
N GLY A 73 27.81 -30.41 -14.79
CA GLY A 73 27.89 -31.03 -16.11
C GLY A 73 29.06 -31.99 -16.25
N SER A 74 29.32 -32.45 -17.48
CA SER A 74 30.45 -33.32 -17.81
C SER A 74 31.80 -32.61 -17.73
N ASP A 75 31.84 -31.32 -18.07
CA ASP A 75 33.07 -30.54 -18.29
C ASP A 75 33.17 -29.29 -17.40
N ALA A 76 32.06 -28.85 -16.81
CA ALA A 76 32.00 -27.64 -15.98
C ALA A 76 30.95 -27.73 -14.87
N VAL A 77 31.15 -26.95 -13.81
CA VAL A 77 30.08 -26.57 -12.87
C VAL A 77 29.49 -25.23 -13.31
N ALA A 78 28.16 -25.15 -13.37
CA ALA A 78 27.43 -23.94 -13.73
C ALA A 78 26.70 -23.37 -12.52
N LEU A 79 26.97 -22.09 -12.23
CA LEU A 79 26.30 -21.28 -11.21
C LEU A 79 25.47 -20.21 -11.92
N ASP A 80 24.19 -20.50 -12.14
CA ASP A 80 23.29 -19.74 -13.04
C ASP A 80 23.86 -19.61 -14.47
N ARG A 81 24.17 -18.39 -14.95
CA ARG A 81 24.73 -18.14 -16.29
C ARG A 81 26.25 -18.35 -16.36
N GLU A 82 26.93 -18.44 -15.23
CA GLU A 82 28.38 -18.58 -15.17
C GLU A 82 28.77 -20.05 -15.20
N LYS A 83 29.56 -20.44 -16.20
CA LYS A 83 30.16 -21.78 -16.31
C LYS A 83 31.62 -21.72 -15.90
N ILE A 84 32.00 -22.59 -14.97
CA ILE A 84 33.37 -22.73 -14.47
C ILE A 84 33.86 -24.10 -14.94
N PRO A 85 34.69 -24.16 -16.01
CA PRO A 85 35.23 -25.42 -16.50
C PRO A 85 36.06 -26.10 -15.43
N TYR A 86 35.89 -27.40 -15.23
CA TYR A 86 36.60 -28.11 -14.19
C TYR A 86 38.11 -27.90 -14.26
N PRO A 87 38.80 -27.97 -15.42
CA PRO A 87 40.25 -27.79 -15.49
C PRO A 87 40.75 -26.44 -14.98
N THR A 88 39.91 -25.41 -14.97
CA THR A 88 40.27 -24.07 -14.49
C THR A 88 40.26 -23.97 -12.97
N ILE A 89 39.62 -24.90 -12.26
CA ILE A 89 39.53 -24.88 -10.80
C ILE A 89 40.88 -25.32 -10.23
N THR A 90 41.56 -24.47 -9.47
CA THR A 90 42.90 -24.75 -8.95
C THR A 90 42.91 -25.03 -7.46
N GLU A 91 41.87 -24.60 -6.74
CA GLU A 91 41.73 -24.84 -5.31
C GLU A 91 40.26 -24.83 -4.87
N VAL A 92 39.99 -25.57 -3.79
CA VAL A 92 38.69 -25.59 -3.10
C VAL A 92 38.92 -25.28 -1.63
N ARG A 93 38.25 -24.26 -1.11
CA ARG A 93 38.32 -23.86 0.29
C ARG A 93 36.94 -23.94 0.94
N ARG A 94 36.90 -24.37 2.20
CA ARG A 94 35.70 -24.35 3.04
C ARG A 94 35.94 -23.56 4.32
N GLY A 95 34.88 -23.01 4.89
CA GLY A 95 34.95 -22.35 6.20
C GLY A 95 33.59 -21.80 6.65
N ALA A 96 33.58 -21.23 7.84
CA ALA A 96 32.38 -20.63 8.43
C ALA A 96 32.40 -19.10 8.33
N VAL A 97 31.24 -18.50 8.05
CA VAL A 97 31.02 -17.05 8.18
C VAL A 97 29.83 -16.80 9.08
N SER A 98 30.02 -16.00 10.13
CA SER A 98 28.94 -15.69 11.07
C SER A 98 27.91 -14.74 10.47
N ALA A 99 26.64 -15.13 10.53
CA ALA A 99 25.51 -14.26 10.18
C ALA A 99 25.05 -13.39 11.37
N LYS A 100 25.71 -13.44 12.53
CA LYS A 100 25.33 -12.68 13.72
C LYS A 100 25.22 -11.16 13.47
N PRO A 101 26.15 -10.50 12.73
CA PRO A 101 26.03 -9.06 12.43
C PRO A 101 24.77 -8.70 11.64
N PHE A 102 24.31 -9.60 10.75
CA PHE A 102 23.06 -9.42 10.02
C PHE A 102 21.87 -9.42 10.99
N TRP A 103 21.79 -10.42 11.87
CA TRP A 103 20.68 -10.54 12.81
C TRP A 103 20.65 -9.42 13.84
N LEU A 104 21.82 -8.96 14.30
CA LEU A 104 21.91 -7.78 15.16
C LEU A 104 21.41 -6.53 14.45
N ALA A 105 21.83 -6.28 13.21
CA ALA A 105 21.38 -5.13 12.43
C ALA A 105 19.87 -5.17 12.12
N PHE A 106 19.26 -6.36 12.04
CA PHE A 106 17.82 -6.53 11.87
C PHE A 106 17.03 -6.34 13.17
N TRP A 107 17.48 -6.97 14.26
CA TRP A 107 16.73 -7.01 15.52
C TRP A 107 16.93 -5.79 16.41
N LEU A 108 18.13 -5.19 16.45
CA LEU A 108 18.37 -4.03 17.32
C LEU A 108 17.43 -2.84 17.03
N PRO A 109 17.13 -2.48 15.76
CA PRO A 109 16.19 -1.40 15.46
C PRO A 109 14.73 -1.75 15.75
N THR A 110 14.35 -3.03 15.71
CA THR A 110 12.95 -3.49 15.87
C THR A 110 12.59 -3.87 17.30
N SER A 111 13.54 -4.40 18.05
CA SER A 111 13.32 -4.94 19.39
C SER A 111 14.63 -5.00 20.17
N LEU A 112 14.76 -4.19 21.21
CA LEU A 112 15.90 -4.26 22.13
C LEU A 112 16.05 -5.65 22.76
N LEU A 113 14.94 -6.29 23.12
CA LEU A 113 14.94 -7.65 23.67
C LEU A 113 15.42 -8.68 22.63
N GLY A 114 14.90 -8.61 21.40
CA GLY A 114 15.34 -9.48 20.31
C GLY A 114 16.82 -9.29 19.98
N GLY A 115 17.28 -8.03 19.92
CA GLY A 115 18.68 -7.69 19.73
C GLY A 115 19.58 -8.20 20.85
N LEU A 116 19.14 -8.08 22.11
CA LEU A 116 19.86 -8.59 23.28
C LEU A 116 19.95 -10.13 23.27
N ILE A 117 18.87 -10.83 22.93
CA ILE A 117 18.89 -12.30 22.77
C ILE A 117 19.92 -12.70 21.73
N VAL A 118 19.94 -12.04 20.56
CA VAL A 118 20.94 -12.31 19.52
C VAL A 118 22.35 -11.99 20.00
N ALA A 119 22.54 -10.88 20.73
CA ALA A 119 23.83 -10.46 21.25
C ALA A 119 24.43 -11.47 22.24
N LEU A 120 23.60 -12.03 23.14
CA LEU A 120 24.01 -13.00 24.15
C LEU A 120 24.27 -14.40 23.59
N ARG A 121 23.71 -14.74 22.43
CA ARG A 121 23.95 -16.03 21.78
C ARG A 121 25.37 -16.14 21.21
N PRO A 122 26.07 -17.29 21.33
CA PRO A 122 27.38 -17.50 20.70
C PRO A 122 27.35 -17.23 19.19
N SER A 123 28.43 -16.73 18.60
CA SER A 123 28.51 -16.47 17.15
C SER A 123 28.34 -17.74 16.31
N GLY A 124 28.78 -18.88 16.85
CA GLY A 124 28.66 -20.20 16.22
C GLY A 124 27.23 -20.63 15.92
N ASP A 125 26.25 -20.17 16.72
CA ASP A 125 24.81 -20.44 16.50
C ASP A 125 24.29 -19.81 15.19
N PHE A 126 25.05 -18.87 14.61
CA PHE A 126 24.70 -18.13 13.40
C PHE A 126 25.63 -18.44 12.23
N ASP A 127 26.59 -19.34 12.40
CA ASP A 127 27.58 -19.64 11.38
C ASP A 127 26.93 -20.27 10.14
N ARG A 128 27.49 -19.91 8.98
CA ARG A 128 27.10 -20.40 7.67
C ARG A 128 28.29 -21.03 7.01
N GLU A 129 28.08 -22.23 6.49
CA GLU A 129 29.09 -22.93 5.72
C GLU A 129 29.31 -22.22 4.39
N VAL A 130 30.57 -22.05 4.03
CA VAL A 130 31.02 -21.34 2.84
C VAL A 130 31.94 -22.25 2.05
N VAL A 131 31.72 -22.34 0.75
CA VAL A 131 32.64 -22.98 -0.20
C VAL A 131 33.11 -21.94 -1.20
N GLU A 132 34.42 -21.87 -1.38
CA GLU A 132 35.09 -21.00 -2.33
C GLU A 132 35.91 -21.81 -3.32
N LEU A 133 35.72 -21.51 -4.60
CA LEU A 133 36.44 -22.10 -5.72
C LEU A 133 37.42 -21.08 -6.27
N GLY A 134 38.71 -21.40 -6.21
CA GLY A 134 39.75 -20.63 -6.88
C GLY A 134 39.92 -21.11 -8.31
N THR A 135 40.12 -20.17 -9.24
CA THR A 135 40.40 -20.45 -10.65
C THR A 135 41.84 -20.08 -11.02
N ASP A 136 42.35 -20.70 -12.07
CA ASP A 136 43.65 -20.45 -12.71
C ASP A 136 43.90 -18.97 -13.07
N ARG A 137 42.84 -18.20 -13.35
CA ARG A 137 42.91 -16.76 -13.65
C ARG A 137 42.88 -15.86 -12.40
N GLY A 138 43.11 -16.43 -11.21
CA GLY A 138 43.06 -15.70 -9.94
C GLY A 138 41.65 -15.25 -9.53
N ARG A 139 40.60 -15.64 -10.26
CA ARG A 139 39.21 -15.36 -9.88
C ARG A 139 38.77 -16.36 -8.82
N ARG A 140 37.99 -15.88 -7.86
CA ARG A 140 37.40 -16.69 -6.78
C ARG A 140 35.89 -16.57 -6.84
N VAL A 141 35.21 -17.70 -6.67
CA VAL A 141 33.75 -17.77 -6.67
C VAL A 141 33.29 -18.38 -5.36
N ARG A 142 32.33 -17.73 -4.69
CA ARG A 142 31.90 -18.08 -3.34
C ARG A 142 30.41 -18.40 -3.28
N THR A 143 30.08 -19.45 -2.55
CA THR A 143 28.71 -19.89 -2.26
C THR A 143 28.57 -20.18 -0.77
N ARG A 144 27.37 -20.00 -0.22
CA ARG A 144 27.09 -20.12 1.22
C ARG A 144 25.81 -20.89 1.47
N TRP A 145 25.79 -21.71 2.51
CA TRP A 145 24.64 -22.51 2.92
C TRP A 145 24.29 -22.30 4.39
N ARG A 146 23.01 -22.53 4.71
CA ARG A 146 22.55 -22.63 6.10
C ARG A 146 22.95 -23.96 6.72
N ASP A 147 22.81 -25.02 5.94
CA ASP A 147 22.95 -26.38 6.42
C ASP A 147 24.22 -27.02 5.86
N HIS A 148 24.86 -27.80 6.73
CA HIS A 148 26.11 -28.48 6.42
C HIS A 148 25.92 -29.55 5.32
N ARG A 149 24.80 -30.25 5.32
CA ARG A 149 24.53 -31.38 4.40
C ARG A 149 24.48 -30.97 2.93
N THR A 150 23.90 -29.81 2.61
CA THR A 150 23.83 -29.31 1.24
C THR A 150 25.20 -28.85 0.74
N ALA A 151 26.01 -28.25 1.63
CA ALA A 151 27.39 -27.91 1.32
C ALA A 151 28.24 -29.18 1.08
N GLU A 152 28.06 -30.22 1.89
CA GLU A 152 28.72 -31.53 1.66
C GLU A 152 28.29 -32.17 0.33
N THR A 153 27.01 -32.08 -0.02
CA THR A 153 26.50 -32.59 -1.31
C THR A 153 27.15 -31.86 -2.49
N PHE A 154 27.36 -30.55 -2.37
CA PHE A 154 28.11 -29.76 -3.35
C PHE A 154 29.57 -30.20 -3.45
N LEU A 155 30.25 -30.35 -2.31
CA LEU A 155 31.66 -30.78 -2.26
C LEU A 155 31.85 -32.19 -2.82
N ALA A 156 30.95 -33.12 -2.51
CA ALA A 156 30.98 -34.48 -3.06
C ALA A 156 30.81 -34.47 -4.59
N ALA A 157 29.85 -33.70 -5.10
CA ALA A 157 29.65 -33.55 -6.55
C ALA A 157 30.86 -32.91 -7.25
N LEU A 158 31.56 -32.00 -6.58
CA LEU A 158 32.79 -31.41 -7.11
C LEU A 158 33.96 -32.40 -7.08
N HIS A 159 34.12 -33.15 -6.00
CA HIS A 159 35.18 -34.15 -5.84
C HIS A 159 35.05 -35.28 -6.87
N ASP A 160 33.81 -35.70 -7.20
CA ASP A 160 33.54 -36.65 -8.28
C ASP A 160 34.13 -36.21 -9.64
N LYS A 161 34.30 -34.90 -9.85
CA LYS A 161 34.80 -34.30 -11.12
C LYS A 161 36.25 -33.83 -11.04
N ARG A 162 36.72 -33.48 -9.85
CA ARG A 162 38.09 -33.04 -9.54
C ARG A 162 38.60 -33.76 -8.30
N PRO A 163 38.88 -35.08 -8.41
CA PRO A 163 39.36 -35.87 -7.27
C PRO A 163 40.78 -35.47 -6.82
N ASP A 164 41.52 -34.80 -7.71
CA ASP A 164 42.86 -34.27 -7.48
C ASP A 164 42.90 -33.04 -6.56
N LEU A 165 41.75 -32.38 -6.33
CA LEU A 165 41.67 -31.19 -5.49
C LEU A 165 41.33 -31.57 -4.05
N GLU A 166 42.25 -31.25 -3.13
CA GLU A 166 41.99 -31.33 -1.69
C GLU A 166 41.18 -30.13 -1.20
N VAL A 167 40.19 -30.39 -0.33
CA VAL A 167 39.41 -29.35 0.32
C VAL A 167 40.18 -28.78 1.50
N ARG A 168 40.60 -27.52 1.42
CA ARG A 168 41.32 -26.83 2.49
C ARG A 168 40.37 -26.06 3.40
N TYR A 169 40.65 -26.00 4.70
CA TYR A 169 39.90 -25.17 5.64
C TYR A 169 40.50 -23.76 5.72
N GLY A 170 39.65 -22.73 5.75
CA GLY A 170 40.04 -21.33 5.85
C GLY A 170 39.72 -20.55 4.58
N VAL A 171 38.66 -19.75 4.63
CA VAL A 171 38.30 -18.80 3.56
C VAL A 171 39.03 -17.49 3.82
N ASP A 172 39.74 -16.98 2.80
CA ASP A 172 40.46 -15.72 2.92
C ASP A 172 39.47 -14.54 2.86
N SER A 173 39.47 -13.73 3.92
CA SER A 173 38.63 -12.52 4.02
C SER A 173 39.22 -11.32 3.28
N GLY A 174 40.52 -11.36 2.92
CA GLY A 174 41.23 -10.28 2.25
C GLY A 174 41.16 -10.31 0.72
N THR A 175 40.82 -11.45 0.11
CA THR A 175 40.70 -11.59 -1.35
C THR A 175 39.25 -11.39 -1.83
N TYR A 176 39.08 -10.58 -2.88
CA TYR A 176 37.76 -10.31 -3.46
C TYR A 176 37.23 -11.56 -4.19
N ALA A 177 36.17 -12.17 -3.65
CA ALA A 177 35.46 -13.27 -4.28
C ALA A 177 34.12 -12.80 -4.83
N ARG A 178 33.72 -13.32 -5.99
CA ARG A 178 32.38 -13.13 -6.52
C ARG A 178 31.40 -13.99 -5.73
N ASP A 179 30.55 -13.34 -4.94
CA ASP A 179 29.58 -14.02 -4.08
C ASP A 179 28.26 -14.27 -4.80
N HIS A 180 27.86 -15.54 -4.86
CA HIS A 180 26.61 -15.98 -5.47
C HIS A 180 25.51 -16.29 -4.43
N SER A 181 25.68 -15.81 -3.20
CA SER A 181 24.69 -15.91 -2.14
C SER A 181 24.25 -14.52 -1.63
N PRO A 182 23.08 -14.40 -0.99
CA PRO A 182 22.67 -13.14 -0.36
C PRO A 182 23.72 -12.65 0.63
N ARG A 183 24.04 -11.35 0.58
CA ARG A 183 25.00 -10.75 1.51
C ARG A 183 24.46 -10.79 2.93
N LEU A 184 24.99 -11.72 3.73
CA LEU A 184 24.79 -11.75 5.17
C LEU A 184 25.85 -10.85 5.80
N GLY A 185 25.40 -9.67 6.23
CA GLY A 185 26.19 -8.65 6.90
C GLY A 185 25.28 -7.52 7.36
N VAL A 186 25.88 -6.50 7.97
CA VAL A 186 25.15 -5.35 8.55
C VAL A 186 24.20 -4.70 7.53
N GLY A 187 24.67 -4.41 6.31
CA GLY A 187 23.83 -3.84 5.25
C GLY A 187 22.65 -4.73 4.82
N GLY A 188 22.84 -6.05 4.80
CA GLY A 188 21.74 -6.99 4.52
C GLY A 188 20.69 -7.00 5.63
N GLY A 189 21.12 -6.87 6.89
CA GLY A 189 20.22 -6.78 8.04
C GLY A 189 19.39 -5.50 8.02
N PHE A 190 20.01 -4.36 7.69
CA PHE A 190 19.29 -3.10 7.50
C PHE A 190 18.31 -3.14 6.32
N LEU A 191 18.67 -3.80 5.22
CA LEU A 191 17.75 -4.01 4.11
C LEU A 191 16.52 -4.82 4.57
N ALA A 192 16.73 -5.92 5.30
CA ALA A 192 15.64 -6.72 5.84
C ALA A 192 14.76 -5.93 6.82
N PHE A 193 15.36 -5.07 7.64
CA PHE A 193 14.64 -4.17 8.54
C PHE A 193 13.77 -3.18 7.77
N GLY A 194 14.35 -2.49 6.78
CA GLY A 194 13.63 -1.55 5.93
C GLY A 194 12.46 -2.20 5.19
N LEU A 195 12.64 -3.43 4.69
CA LEU A 195 11.55 -4.22 4.09
C LEU A 195 10.45 -4.55 5.11
N GLY A 196 10.81 -4.84 6.36
CA GLY A 196 9.84 -5.07 7.43
C GLY A 196 8.99 -3.84 7.75
N LEU A 197 9.64 -2.67 7.85
CA LEU A 197 8.93 -1.39 8.04
C LEU A 197 8.03 -1.07 6.84
N TRP A 198 8.56 -1.20 5.62
CA TRP A 198 7.77 -1.00 4.40
C TRP A 198 6.53 -1.89 4.38
N LEU A 199 6.68 -3.19 4.70
CA LEU A 199 5.55 -4.11 4.73
C LEU A 199 4.52 -3.70 5.78
N PHE A 200 4.96 -3.30 6.97
CA PHE A 200 4.08 -2.86 8.04
C PHE A 200 3.29 -1.61 7.63
N PHE A 201 3.96 -0.55 7.16
CA PHE A 201 3.29 0.68 6.78
C PHE A 201 2.43 0.50 5.52
N GLY A 202 2.90 -0.23 4.52
CA GLY A 202 2.13 -0.55 3.32
C GLY A 202 0.86 -1.35 3.65
N ALA A 203 0.96 -2.34 4.54
CA ALA A 203 -0.22 -3.07 5.03
C ALA A 203 -1.16 -2.18 5.83
N TRP A 204 -0.62 -1.33 6.71
CA TRP A 204 -1.40 -0.40 7.52
C TRP A 204 -2.19 0.59 6.66
N PHE A 205 -1.53 1.29 5.72
CA PHE A 205 -2.20 2.19 4.77
C PHE A 205 -3.21 1.45 3.89
N GLY A 206 -2.87 0.23 3.45
CA GLY A 206 -3.81 -0.61 2.69
C GLY A 206 -5.06 -0.98 3.48
N LEU A 207 -4.92 -1.32 4.76
CA LEU A 207 -6.07 -1.60 5.64
C LEU A 207 -6.91 -0.35 5.87
N GLN A 208 -6.28 0.83 6.02
CA GLN A 208 -7.02 2.08 6.15
C GLN A 208 -7.87 2.36 4.91
N LEU A 209 -7.44 2.04 3.69
CA LEU A 209 -8.27 2.19 2.48
C LEU A 209 -9.57 1.36 2.48
N LEU A 210 -9.68 0.35 3.34
CA LEU A 210 -10.92 -0.41 3.53
C LEU A 210 -11.87 0.23 4.55
N ASP A 211 -11.40 1.21 5.31
CA ASP A 211 -12.20 1.98 6.22
C ASP A 211 -13.15 2.89 5.43
N ARG A 212 -14.44 2.75 5.72
CA ARG A 212 -15.54 3.57 5.16
C ARG A 212 -16.33 4.23 6.27
N SER A 213 -15.75 4.35 7.47
CA SER A 213 -16.38 5.07 8.56
C SER A 213 -16.41 6.56 8.24
N LEU A 214 -17.62 7.12 8.24
CA LEU A 214 -17.83 8.56 8.14
C LEU A 214 -17.78 9.18 9.53
N ASP A 215 -17.37 10.44 9.62
CA ASP A 215 -17.49 11.22 10.86
C ASP A 215 -18.97 11.41 11.23
N ARG A 216 -19.81 11.61 10.22
CA ARG A 216 -21.27 11.71 10.34
C ARG A 216 -21.98 11.00 9.17
N GLY A 217 -23.03 10.24 9.46
CA GLY A 217 -23.77 9.43 8.47
C GLY A 217 -23.17 8.03 8.24
N PRO A 218 -23.50 7.34 7.13
CA PRO A 218 -24.38 7.81 6.06
C PRO A 218 -25.84 7.81 6.53
N PHE A 219 -26.56 8.87 6.19
CA PHE A 219 -27.98 9.01 6.50
C PHE A 219 -28.84 8.21 5.52
N ALA A 220 -29.97 7.70 6.00
CA ALA A 220 -30.83 6.85 5.19
C ALA A 220 -31.57 7.68 4.12
N PRO A 221 -31.50 7.32 2.84
CA PRO A 221 -32.04 8.15 1.76
C PRO A 221 -33.57 8.25 1.77
N GLY A 222 -34.27 7.23 2.27
CA GLY A 222 -35.74 7.22 2.36
C GLY A 222 -36.28 8.33 3.29
N PRO A 223 -35.85 8.36 4.57
CA PRO A 223 -36.18 9.44 5.49
C PRO A 223 -35.78 10.83 4.98
N THR A 224 -34.60 10.99 4.37
CA THR A 224 -34.17 12.28 3.78
C THR A 224 -35.11 12.72 2.65
N SER A 225 -35.43 11.83 1.70
CA SER A 225 -36.39 12.09 0.62
C SER A 225 -37.79 12.45 1.14
N ALA A 226 -38.24 11.79 2.21
CA ALA A 226 -39.52 12.08 2.85
C ALA A 226 -39.55 13.49 3.47
N ALA A 227 -38.46 13.92 4.13
CA ALA A 227 -38.33 15.26 4.69
C ALA A 227 -38.35 16.34 3.59
N ILE A 228 -37.60 16.14 2.51
CA ILE A 228 -37.61 17.04 1.34
C ILE A 228 -39.02 17.13 0.73
N THR A 229 -39.69 15.99 0.57
CA THR A 229 -41.05 15.93 -0.01
C THR A 229 -42.08 16.62 0.90
N GLN A 230 -41.97 16.45 2.21
CA GLN A 230 -42.83 17.10 3.18
C GLN A 230 -42.68 18.63 3.11
N LEU A 231 -41.43 19.12 3.11
CA LEU A 231 -41.14 20.54 2.95
C LEU A 231 -41.69 21.07 1.61
N THR A 232 -41.42 20.35 0.51
CA THR A 232 -41.90 20.68 -0.84
C THR A 232 -43.42 20.84 -0.89
N THR A 233 -44.16 19.94 -0.22
CA THR A 233 -45.63 19.96 -0.18
C THR A 233 -46.15 21.20 0.56
N GLY A 234 -45.47 21.61 1.63
CA GLY A 234 -45.77 22.84 2.37
C GLY A 234 -45.50 24.13 1.60
N LEU A 235 -44.69 24.07 0.53
CA LEU A 235 -44.19 25.21 -0.22
C LEU A 235 -44.90 25.45 -1.57
N SER A 236 -46.16 25.05 -1.72
CA SER A 236 -46.87 25.25 -3.00
C SER A 236 -47.29 26.71 -3.29
N GLY A 237 -47.30 27.11 -4.56
CA GLY A 237 -47.92 28.36 -5.01
C GLY A 237 -47.05 29.62 -4.90
N PHE A 238 -45.73 29.50 -4.90
CA PHE A 238 -44.85 30.66 -5.08
C PHE A 238 -45.00 31.26 -6.49
N ALA A 239 -44.84 32.58 -6.58
CA ALA A 239 -44.70 33.23 -7.88
C ALA A 239 -43.38 32.78 -8.53
N PRO A 240 -43.31 32.73 -9.87
CA PRO A 240 -42.04 32.47 -10.55
C PRO A 240 -40.96 33.47 -10.11
N LEU A 241 -39.74 32.98 -9.87
CA LEU A 241 -38.57 33.76 -9.48
C LEU A 241 -37.58 33.86 -10.65
N PRO A 242 -37.85 34.71 -11.67
CA PRO A 242 -36.96 34.85 -12.80
C PRO A 242 -35.61 35.45 -12.36
N GLY A 243 -34.51 34.84 -12.79
CA GLY A 243 -33.15 35.30 -12.48
C GLY A 243 -32.55 34.72 -11.20
N VAL A 244 -33.27 33.88 -10.46
CA VAL A 244 -32.70 33.04 -9.40
C VAL A 244 -32.10 31.79 -10.04
N ALA A 245 -30.82 31.56 -9.82
CA ALA A 245 -30.12 30.38 -10.32
C ALA A 245 -30.35 29.20 -9.37
N ARG A 246 -30.44 28.00 -9.95
CA ARG A 246 -30.39 26.74 -9.21
C ARG A 246 -29.05 26.06 -9.44
N ASP A 247 -28.26 25.95 -8.39
CA ASP A 247 -26.97 25.26 -8.44
C ASP A 247 -27.01 23.97 -7.60
N PHE A 248 -26.47 22.90 -8.17
CA PHE A 248 -26.36 21.60 -7.52
C PHE A 248 -24.89 21.28 -7.35
N THR A 249 -24.45 21.18 -6.10
CA THR A 249 -23.07 20.82 -5.78
C THR A 249 -23.04 19.54 -4.96
N GLU A 250 -22.11 18.65 -5.26
CA GLU A 250 -21.83 17.46 -4.46
C GLU A 250 -20.53 17.69 -3.71
N TRP A 251 -20.56 17.61 -2.39
CA TRP A 251 -19.38 17.68 -1.54
C TRP A 251 -19.00 16.28 -1.07
N PRO A 252 -17.70 15.93 -1.09
CA PRO A 252 -17.28 14.63 -0.62
C PRO A 252 -17.37 14.57 0.91
N CYS A 253 -17.79 13.44 1.44
CA CYS A 253 -18.02 13.27 2.87
C CYS A 253 -16.75 12.89 3.64
N ASP A 254 -16.52 13.53 4.78
CA ASP A 254 -15.34 13.24 5.59
C ASP A 254 -15.42 11.90 6.31
N ARG A 255 -14.30 11.18 6.29
CA ARG A 255 -14.11 9.97 7.10
C ARG A 255 -13.79 10.33 8.54
N ALA A 256 -14.01 9.40 9.47
CA ALA A 256 -13.57 9.55 10.86
C ALA A 256 -12.04 9.73 11.00
N ASN A 257 -11.28 9.41 9.94
CA ASN A 257 -9.83 9.61 9.82
C ASN A 257 -9.44 10.38 8.55
N ASP A 258 -10.26 11.35 8.16
CA ASP A 258 -10.08 12.25 7.00
C ASP A 258 -8.64 12.79 6.85
N LEU A 259 -7.95 13.08 7.95
CA LEU A 259 -6.58 13.60 7.94
C LEU A 259 -5.61 12.64 7.27
N ILE A 260 -5.86 11.33 7.41
CA ILE A 260 -5.02 10.27 6.86
C ILE A 260 -5.60 9.73 5.55
N LEU A 261 -6.91 9.64 5.39
CA LEU A 261 -7.50 8.96 4.24
C LEU A 261 -8.14 9.87 3.19
N GLY A 262 -8.34 11.14 3.51
CA GLY A 262 -9.22 12.01 2.74
C GLY A 262 -10.69 11.63 2.88
N PRO A 263 -11.56 12.27 2.08
CA PRO A 263 -12.98 11.98 2.07
C PRO A 263 -13.32 10.55 1.63
N ASP A 264 -14.51 10.08 1.96
CA ASP A 264 -15.02 8.80 1.50
C ASP A 264 -15.55 8.89 0.06
N PRO A 265 -15.17 7.95 -0.83
CA PRO A 265 -15.62 7.94 -2.22
C PRO A 265 -17.01 7.33 -2.42
N GLY A 266 -17.63 6.77 -1.37
CA GLY A 266 -18.92 6.08 -1.43
C GLY A 266 -20.07 6.88 -0.84
N ALA A 267 -19.80 8.10 -0.36
CA ALA A 267 -20.79 9.00 0.21
C ALA A 267 -20.54 10.43 -0.24
N ALA A 268 -21.64 11.15 -0.48
CA ALA A 268 -21.62 12.54 -0.89
C ALA A 268 -22.68 13.30 -0.09
N ASP A 269 -22.39 14.56 0.18
CA ASP A 269 -23.39 15.52 0.63
C ASP A 269 -23.89 16.28 -0.60
N LEU A 270 -25.19 16.21 -0.86
CA LEU A 270 -25.81 16.91 -1.98
C LEU A 270 -26.34 18.26 -1.49
N HIS A 271 -25.87 19.32 -2.12
CA HIS A 271 -26.29 20.69 -1.87
C HIS A 271 -27.13 21.22 -3.03
N LEU A 272 -28.23 21.89 -2.70
CA LEU A 272 -29.02 22.73 -3.60
C LEU A 272 -28.91 24.18 -3.14
N LYS A 273 -28.31 25.03 -3.97
CA LYS A 273 -28.22 26.47 -3.71
C LYS A 273 -29.15 27.24 -4.65
N LEU A 274 -29.96 28.12 -4.08
CA LEU A 274 -30.83 29.06 -4.78
C LEU A 274 -30.35 30.47 -4.48
N GLU A 275 -29.77 31.14 -5.47
CA GLU A 275 -29.21 32.49 -5.31
C GLU A 275 -29.65 33.41 -6.44
N GLY A 276 -30.02 34.64 -6.11
CA GLY A 276 -30.26 35.66 -7.12
C GLY A 276 -30.93 36.93 -6.62
N ARG A 277 -30.88 37.97 -7.46
CA ARG A 277 -31.53 39.24 -7.16
C ARG A 277 -33.01 39.17 -7.46
N THR A 278 -33.85 39.27 -6.44
CA THR A 278 -35.30 39.33 -6.61
C THR A 278 -35.93 40.25 -5.56
N PRO A 279 -36.88 41.13 -5.96
CA PRO A 279 -37.61 41.96 -5.00
C PRO A 279 -38.52 41.13 -4.07
N GLN A 280 -38.69 39.84 -4.34
CA GLN A 280 -39.52 38.91 -3.57
C GLN A 280 -38.71 38.13 -2.51
N ALA A 281 -37.40 38.39 -2.38
CA ALA A 281 -36.49 37.60 -1.53
C ALA A 281 -36.99 37.44 -0.09
N GLY A 282 -37.29 38.56 0.58
CA GLY A 282 -37.76 38.54 1.97
C GLY A 282 -39.09 37.79 2.16
N ASP A 283 -40.02 37.87 1.21
CA ASP A 283 -41.28 37.13 1.28
C ASP A 283 -41.06 35.61 1.09
N VAL A 284 -40.13 35.25 0.20
CA VAL A 284 -39.77 33.85 -0.05
C VAL A 284 -39.12 33.24 1.18
N GLU A 285 -38.10 33.90 1.70
CA GLU A 285 -37.36 33.48 2.90
C GLU A 285 -38.29 33.40 4.12
N ALA A 286 -39.10 34.44 4.39
CA ALA A 286 -40.00 34.43 5.54
C ALA A 286 -41.07 33.33 5.45
N ARG A 287 -41.47 32.93 4.24
CA ARG A 287 -42.38 31.80 4.03
C ARG A 287 -41.66 30.47 4.20
N LEU A 288 -40.44 30.35 3.69
CA LEU A 288 -39.63 29.15 3.85
C LEU A 288 -39.25 28.91 5.31
N ARG A 289 -38.79 29.94 6.03
CA ARG A 289 -38.53 29.89 7.49
C ARG A 289 -39.73 29.34 8.26
N ARG A 290 -40.94 29.85 7.96
CA ARG A 290 -42.19 29.34 8.57
C ARG A 290 -42.53 27.90 8.18
N ALA A 291 -42.26 27.48 6.95
CA ALA A 291 -42.53 26.12 6.49
C ALA A 291 -41.53 25.10 7.07
N ALA A 292 -40.28 25.51 7.25
CA ALA A 292 -39.23 24.77 7.93
C ALA A 292 -39.46 24.73 9.45
N GLY A 293 -40.22 25.67 10.02
CA GLY A 293 -40.41 25.77 11.46
C GLY A 293 -39.25 26.44 12.19
N MET A 294 -38.43 27.22 11.47
CA MET A 294 -37.30 27.98 12.01
C MET A 294 -37.74 28.99 13.06
N ASP A 295 -37.01 29.05 14.18
CA ASP A 295 -37.24 30.05 15.19
C ASP A 295 -36.82 31.46 14.71
N PRO A 296 -37.43 32.54 15.24
CA PRO A 296 -37.08 33.90 14.83
C PRO A 296 -35.60 34.23 15.13
N GLY A 297 -34.85 34.61 14.08
CA GLY A 297 -33.44 34.97 14.18
C GLY A 297 -32.47 33.82 13.93
N GLU A 298 -32.98 32.60 13.70
CA GLU A 298 -32.18 31.49 13.20
C GLU A 298 -32.07 31.53 11.67
N TYR A 299 -30.92 31.11 11.18
CA TYR A 299 -30.62 31.02 9.76
C TYR A 299 -30.50 29.57 9.29
N LEU A 300 -30.26 28.61 10.18
CA LEU A 300 -30.07 27.20 9.88
C LEU A 300 -31.06 26.36 10.67
N GLU A 301 -31.74 25.42 10.03
CA GLU A 301 -32.61 24.45 10.70
C GLU A 301 -32.47 23.06 10.09
N ARG A 302 -32.42 22.06 10.96
CA ARG A 302 -32.38 20.65 10.58
C ARG A 302 -33.79 20.06 10.60
N LEU A 303 -34.23 19.53 9.47
CA LEU A 303 -35.59 19.04 9.28
C LEU A 303 -35.66 17.52 9.32
N GLY A 304 -36.64 17.01 10.09
CA GLY A 304 -36.98 15.59 10.16
C GLY A 304 -36.41 14.89 11.40
N PRO A 305 -36.38 13.54 11.39
CA PRO A 305 -35.96 12.76 12.56
C PRO A 305 -34.45 12.85 12.85
N ASP A 306 -34.05 12.43 14.04
CA ASP A 306 -32.66 12.51 14.50
C ASP A 306 -31.66 11.70 13.65
N ASP A 307 -32.15 10.74 12.87
CA ASP A 307 -31.37 9.85 12.00
C ASP A 307 -31.20 10.37 10.56
N ILE A 308 -31.49 11.66 10.31
CA ILE A 308 -31.11 12.38 9.09
C ILE A 308 -30.48 13.74 9.41
N ASP A 309 -29.91 14.35 8.38
CA ASP A 309 -29.21 15.65 8.47
C ASP A 309 -29.61 16.55 7.30
N PHE A 310 -30.90 16.49 6.94
CA PHE A 310 -31.44 17.41 5.95
C PHE A 310 -31.53 18.80 6.57
N GLU A 311 -30.72 19.74 6.08
CA GLU A 311 -30.61 21.09 6.60
C GLU A 311 -31.10 22.13 5.59
N VAL A 312 -31.64 23.22 6.11
CA VAL A 312 -32.05 24.40 5.35
C VAL A 312 -31.31 25.61 5.93
N ASP A 313 -30.51 26.28 5.12
CA ASP A 313 -29.79 27.51 5.47
C ASP A 313 -30.34 28.72 4.69
N ILE A 314 -30.68 29.77 5.40
CA ILE A 314 -31.24 31.03 4.91
C ILE A 314 -30.55 32.18 5.67
N PRO A 315 -29.33 32.56 5.27
CA PRO A 315 -28.57 33.62 5.91
C PRO A 315 -29.25 34.99 5.71
N GLU A 316 -28.86 35.98 6.52
CA GLU A 316 -29.28 37.37 6.35
C GLU A 316 -28.46 38.04 5.22
N ASP A 317 -28.95 37.94 3.99
CA ASP A 317 -28.36 38.60 2.82
C ASP A 317 -29.32 39.67 2.24
N GLY A 318 -28.78 40.64 1.50
CA GLY A 318 -29.55 41.68 0.80
C GLY A 318 -30.20 41.20 -0.50
N ASP A 319 -29.76 40.04 -1.02
CA ASP A 319 -30.31 39.31 -2.16
C ASP A 319 -30.82 37.93 -1.70
N LEU A 320 -31.57 37.19 -2.54
CA LEU A 320 -32.07 35.86 -2.13
C LEU A 320 -30.91 34.87 -2.04
N TYR A 321 -30.77 34.22 -0.88
CA TYR A 321 -29.86 33.09 -0.66
C TYR A 321 -30.57 32.01 0.14
N ILE A 322 -30.70 30.82 -0.43
CA ILE A 322 -31.19 29.63 0.27
C ILE A 322 -30.30 28.46 -0.12
N GLU A 323 -29.84 27.70 0.87
CA GLU A 323 -29.11 26.46 0.67
C GLU A 323 -29.81 25.30 1.37
N PHE A 324 -29.82 24.14 0.72
CA PHE A 324 -30.32 22.89 1.26
C PHE A 324 -29.21 21.85 1.19
N SER A 325 -28.94 21.13 2.28
CA SER A 325 -27.97 20.03 2.33
C SER A 325 -28.66 18.75 2.78
N THR A 326 -28.29 17.59 2.22
CA THR A 326 -28.82 16.29 2.64
C THR A 326 -28.07 15.69 3.83
N GLY A 327 -26.92 16.28 4.18
CA GLY A 327 -25.85 15.59 4.86
C GLY A 327 -25.31 14.41 4.04
N CYS A 328 -24.39 13.67 4.62
CA CYS A 328 -23.75 12.54 3.97
C CYS A 328 -24.71 11.39 3.68
N VAL A 329 -24.99 11.15 2.40
CA VAL A 329 -25.79 10.03 1.89
C VAL A 329 -24.93 9.12 1.02
N THR A 330 -25.39 7.90 0.75
CA THR A 330 -24.69 7.00 -0.16
C THR A 330 -24.76 7.51 -1.60
N ASP A 331 -23.67 7.35 -2.35
CA ASP A 331 -23.52 7.91 -3.70
C ASP A 331 -24.60 7.43 -4.70
N ASP A 332 -25.12 6.21 -4.50
CA ASP A 332 -26.22 5.64 -5.29
C ASP A 332 -27.58 6.32 -5.05
N ALA A 333 -27.75 7.04 -3.94
CA ALA A 333 -28.97 7.79 -3.63
C ALA A 333 -28.99 9.20 -4.24
N VAL A 334 -27.83 9.75 -4.61
CA VAL A 334 -27.67 11.12 -5.14
C VAL A 334 -28.62 11.44 -6.30
N PRO A 335 -28.80 10.58 -7.32
CA PRO A 335 -29.73 10.87 -8.42
C PRO A 335 -31.18 11.07 -7.97
N SER A 336 -31.66 10.24 -7.03
CA SER A 336 -33.03 10.34 -6.51
C SER A 336 -33.23 11.60 -5.69
N LEU A 337 -32.26 11.95 -4.84
CA LEU A 337 -32.35 13.14 -3.98
C LEU A 337 -32.23 14.43 -4.80
N ARG A 338 -31.45 14.42 -5.88
CA ARG A 338 -31.40 15.52 -6.85
C ARG A 338 -32.75 15.75 -7.53
N ASP A 339 -33.48 14.69 -7.87
CA ASP A 339 -34.84 14.83 -8.41
C ASP A 339 -35.80 15.44 -7.39
N ASP A 340 -35.66 15.11 -6.11
CA ASP A 340 -36.49 15.68 -5.05
C ASP A 340 -36.15 17.17 -4.80
N PHE A 341 -34.87 17.54 -4.77
CA PHE A 341 -34.44 18.93 -4.74
C PHE A 341 -34.88 19.72 -5.99
N THR A 342 -34.90 19.08 -7.16
CA THR A 342 -35.43 19.69 -8.38
C THR A 342 -36.90 20.07 -8.22
N LYS A 343 -37.71 19.19 -7.60
CA LYS A 343 -39.13 19.46 -7.29
C LYS A 343 -39.27 20.55 -6.22
N LEU A 344 -38.42 20.54 -5.19
CA LEU A 344 -38.39 21.56 -4.14
C LEU A 344 -38.12 22.96 -4.74
N ALA A 345 -37.08 23.09 -5.56
CA ALA A 345 -36.76 24.34 -6.25
C ALA A 345 -37.92 24.82 -7.14
N ALA A 346 -38.58 23.90 -7.85
CA ALA A 346 -39.75 24.20 -8.67
C ALA A 346 -40.95 24.67 -7.84
N ALA A 347 -41.16 24.10 -6.65
CA ALA A 347 -42.20 24.55 -5.72
C ALA A 347 -41.95 25.98 -5.21
N LEU A 348 -40.68 26.35 -5.01
CA LEU A 348 -40.24 27.71 -4.67
C LEU A 348 -40.30 28.70 -5.85
N GLY A 349 -40.69 28.26 -7.05
CA GLY A 349 -40.84 29.12 -8.22
C GLY A 349 -39.56 29.30 -9.05
N VAL A 350 -38.50 28.53 -8.76
CA VAL A 350 -37.25 28.49 -9.53
C VAL A 350 -37.37 27.42 -10.62
N ARG A 351 -37.09 27.75 -11.88
CA ARG A 351 -37.28 26.85 -13.04
C ARG A 351 -35.98 26.54 -13.76
#